data_AF-A0A8D8MVT7-F1
#
_entry.id   AF-A0A8D8MVT7-F1
#
_cell.length_a   1.000
_cell.length_b   1.000
_cell.length_c   1.000
_cell.angle_alpha   90.00
_cell.angle_beta   90.00
_cell.angle_gamma   90.00
#
_symmetry.space_group_name_H-M   'P 1'
#
loop_
_entity.id
_entity.type
_entity.pdbx_description
1 polymer ?
#
loop_
_entity_poly.entity_id
_entity_poly.type
_entity_poly.pdbx_seq_one_letter_code
_entity_poly.pdbx_strand_id
1 'polypeptide(L)'
;MDGKSKMEMWTTDECNRVDGTDGSQFPPHLMDKKQTLYVFIKSLCRKFPLQYEKDVILFDGIPAWRYKAPLDVFSHPSINSDNQCFCDLGSASCPSSGLLNATMCSFGAPIYASFPHFYTGDKKLLETVDGLKPQQEKHETFADIHPRLAFPIDGASRFQINVQVKKTAYITGLEHFQDDQILPVIWLEVVPGEISEELRNMIYHSTFSANAIQLSFKYGSLFVCLASLALLTITCYFRTKKISKSILS
;
A
#
# COMPACT_ATOMS: atom_id res chain seq x y z
N MET A 1 -4.93 -9.01 -14.73
CA MET A 1 -6.37 -8.73 -14.81
C MET A 1 -6.87 -9.37 -16.09
N ASP A 2 -7.87 -10.26 -16.01
CA ASP A 2 -8.44 -10.96 -17.19
C ASP A 2 -7.39 -11.63 -18.10
N GLY A 3 -6.40 -12.29 -17.50
CA GLY A 3 -5.31 -12.95 -18.22
C GLY A 3 -4.22 -12.02 -18.79
N LYS A 4 -4.37 -10.70 -18.68
CA LYS A 4 -3.40 -9.70 -19.15
C LYS A 4 -2.56 -9.11 -18.02
N SER A 5 -1.27 -8.87 -18.30
CA SER A 5 -0.30 -8.20 -17.41
C SER A 5 -0.18 -6.69 -17.66
N LYS A 6 -0.78 -6.19 -18.74
CA LYS A 6 -0.90 -4.78 -19.09
C LYS A 6 -2.32 -4.47 -19.56
N MET A 7 -2.78 -3.26 -19.25
CA MET A 7 -3.98 -2.64 -19.77
C MET A 7 -3.67 -1.83 -21.04
N GLU A 8 -4.70 -1.28 -21.66
CA GLU A 8 -4.60 -0.38 -22.81
C GLU A 8 -5.37 0.93 -22.52
N MET A 9 -5.40 1.34 -21.25
CA MET A 9 -6.22 2.46 -20.76
C MET A 9 -5.42 3.77 -20.62
N TRP A 10 -4.10 3.67 -20.46
CA TRP A 10 -3.21 4.80 -20.19
C TRP A 10 -2.20 4.98 -21.32
N THR A 11 -1.52 6.13 -21.36
CA THR A 11 -0.63 6.49 -22.49
C THR A 11 0.67 5.70 -22.52
N THR A 12 1.12 5.15 -21.38
CA THR A 12 2.41 4.47 -21.27
C THR A 12 2.26 3.04 -20.78
N ASP A 13 3.21 2.19 -21.19
CA ASP A 13 3.31 0.81 -20.73
C ASP A 13 3.38 0.68 -19.21
N GLU A 14 4.12 1.57 -18.54
CA GLU A 14 4.30 1.51 -17.07
C GLU A 14 2.98 1.73 -16.34
N CYS A 15 2.19 2.71 -16.78
CA CYS A 15 0.92 3.06 -16.14
C CYS A 15 -0.17 2.04 -16.45
N ASN A 16 -0.03 1.35 -17.58
CA ASN A 16 -0.85 0.19 -17.92
C ASN A 16 -0.46 -1.10 -17.19
N ARG A 17 0.65 -1.15 -16.44
CA ARG A 17 1.04 -2.40 -15.77
C ARG A 17 0.00 -2.83 -14.74
N VAL A 18 -0.31 -4.12 -14.79
CA VAL A 18 -1.15 -4.79 -13.79
C VAL A 18 -0.22 -5.61 -12.90
N ASP A 19 0.34 -4.95 -11.90
CA ASP A 19 1.25 -5.50 -10.90
C ASP A 19 0.96 -4.93 -9.50
N GLY A 20 1.68 -5.43 -8.49
CA GLY A 20 1.34 -5.23 -7.09
C GLY A 20 0.36 -6.30 -6.58
N THR A 21 -0.25 -6.05 -5.42
CA THR A 21 -1.27 -6.94 -4.85
C THR A 21 -2.64 -6.28 -4.89
N ASP A 22 -3.68 -6.96 -4.42
CA ASP A 22 -5.01 -6.36 -4.23
C ASP A 22 -5.15 -5.58 -2.91
N GLY A 23 -4.05 -5.47 -2.14
CA GLY A 23 -4.02 -4.80 -0.85
C GLY A 23 -4.44 -5.66 0.35
N SER A 24 -4.93 -6.88 0.13
CA SER A 24 -5.29 -7.80 1.23
C SER A 24 -4.07 -8.43 1.91
N GLN A 25 -2.99 -8.62 1.14
CA GLN A 25 -1.71 -9.12 1.60
C GLN A 25 -0.61 -8.63 0.66
N PHE A 26 0.60 -8.51 1.18
CA PHE A 26 1.81 -8.14 0.46
C PHE A 26 2.84 -9.26 0.59
N PRO A 27 3.80 -9.37 -0.34
CA PRO A 27 4.86 -10.37 -0.22
C PRO A 27 5.78 -10.05 0.97
N PRO A 28 5.99 -10.97 1.94
CA PRO A 28 6.80 -10.68 3.13
C PRO A 28 8.25 -10.26 2.85
N HIS A 29 8.83 -10.72 1.74
CA HIS A 29 10.19 -10.35 1.35
C HIS A 29 10.31 -8.90 0.83
N LEU A 30 9.19 -8.24 0.53
CA LEU A 30 9.14 -6.82 0.13
C LEU A 30 8.91 -5.89 1.33
N MET A 31 8.68 -6.44 2.53
CA MET A 31 8.49 -5.64 3.74
C MET A 31 9.82 -5.03 4.19
N ASP A 32 10.09 -3.85 3.64
CA ASP A 32 11.17 -2.94 4.03
C ASP A 32 10.61 -1.52 4.04
N LYS A 33 10.97 -0.73 5.07
CA LYS A 33 10.51 0.65 5.26
C LYS A 33 10.92 1.59 4.12
N LYS A 34 11.92 1.22 3.31
CA LYS A 34 12.37 1.97 2.14
C LYS A 34 11.62 1.60 0.86
N GLN A 35 10.90 0.49 0.86
CA GLN A 35 10.20 -0.02 -0.31
C GLN A 35 8.78 0.54 -0.36
N THR A 36 8.35 0.95 -1.55
CA THR A 36 6.96 1.31 -1.83
C THR A 36 6.16 0.04 -2.10
N LEU A 37 5.04 -0.12 -1.40
CA LEU A 37 4.09 -1.19 -1.67
C LEU A 37 3.09 -0.72 -2.72
N TYR A 38 2.64 -1.62 -3.60
CA TYR A 38 1.71 -1.27 -4.67
C TYR A 38 0.41 -2.07 -4.56
N VAL A 39 -0.71 -1.37 -4.62
CA VAL A 39 -2.06 -1.95 -4.60
C VAL A 39 -2.74 -1.66 -5.93
N PHE A 40 -3.14 -2.70 -6.65
CA PHE A 40 -3.89 -2.57 -7.89
C PHE A 40 -5.40 -2.48 -7.62
N ILE A 41 -5.98 -1.31 -7.85
CA ILE A 41 -7.43 -1.10 -7.67
C ILE A 41 -8.11 -1.28 -9.01
N LYS A 42 -8.78 -2.43 -9.17
CA LYS A 42 -9.45 -2.82 -10.44
C LYS A 42 -10.48 -1.79 -10.92
N SER A 43 -11.26 -1.20 -10.02
CA SER A 43 -12.29 -0.20 -10.35
C SER A 43 -11.73 1.14 -10.81
N LEU A 44 -10.45 1.41 -10.55
CA LEU A 44 -9.75 2.62 -10.98
C LEU A 44 -8.75 2.33 -12.12
N CYS A 45 -8.63 1.07 -12.54
CA CYS A 45 -7.71 0.60 -13.57
C CYS A 45 -6.28 1.11 -13.35
N ARG A 46 -5.84 1.24 -12.09
CA ARG A 46 -4.55 1.85 -11.72
C ARG A 46 -3.99 1.17 -10.49
N LYS A 47 -2.66 1.04 -10.45
CA LYS A 47 -1.93 0.71 -9.22
C LYS A 47 -1.60 1.96 -8.41
N PHE A 48 -1.75 1.85 -7.10
CA PHE A 48 -1.55 2.92 -6.14
C PHE A 48 -0.32 2.63 -5.29
N PRO A 49 0.62 3.58 -5.18
CA PRO A 49 1.74 3.46 -4.26
C PRO A 49 1.29 3.70 -2.81
N LEU A 50 1.84 2.92 -1.90
CA LEU A 50 1.77 3.10 -0.46
C LEU A 50 3.20 3.24 0.07
N GLN A 51 3.46 4.35 0.74
CA GLN A 51 4.79 4.70 1.28
C GLN A 51 4.78 4.62 2.80
N TYR A 52 5.87 4.09 3.36
CA TYR A 52 6.04 4.00 4.81
C TYR A 52 6.02 5.40 5.44
N GLU A 53 5.26 5.55 6.51
CA GLU A 53 5.22 6.77 7.33
C GLU A 53 5.96 6.53 8.66
N LYS A 54 5.52 5.53 9.44
CA LYS A 54 6.00 5.33 10.81
C LYS A 54 5.73 3.93 11.34
N ASP A 55 6.39 3.60 12.44
CA ASP A 55 6.04 2.45 13.28
C ASP A 55 4.84 2.79 14.15
N VAL A 56 3.95 1.82 14.33
CA VAL A 56 2.82 1.89 15.25
C VAL A 56 2.75 0.61 16.07
N ILE A 57 2.19 0.71 17.27
CA ILE A 57 1.89 -0.42 18.13
C ILE A 57 0.38 -0.52 18.21
N LEU A 58 -0.15 -1.67 17.80
CA LEU A 58 -1.56 -1.97 17.80
C LEU A 58 -1.86 -3.03 18.84
N PHE A 59 -3.08 -3.03 19.36
CA PHE A 59 -3.56 -4.10 20.24
C PHE A 59 -2.61 -4.35 21.44
N ASP A 60 -2.47 -5.60 21.87
CA ASP A 60 -1.62 -6.01 22.99
C ASP A 60 -0.12 -6.02 22.60
N GLY A 61 0.38 -4.90 22.07
CA GLY A 61 1.80 -4.70 21.76
C GLY A 61 2.25 -5.17 20.38
N ILE A 62 1.33 -5.54 19.48
CA ILE A 62 1.67 -6.04 18.14
C ILE A 62 2.24 -4.89 17.29
N PRO A 63 3.47 -5.01 16.75
CA PRO A 63 4.05 -3.98 15.91
C PRO A 63 3.42 -4.01 14.51
N ALA A 64 3.14 -2.83 13.98
CA ALA A 64 2.77 -2.62 12.59
C ALA A 64 3.51 -1.42 12.00
N TRP A 65 3.60 -1.38 10.68
CA TRP A 65 4.14 -0.26 9.93
C TRP A 65 3.02 0.45 9.22
N ARG A 66 2.86 1.75 9.49
CA ARG A 66 1.88 2.59 8.81
C ARG A 66 2.40 2.95 7.44
N TYR A 67 1.67 2.56 6.40
CA TYR A 67 1.87 2.99 5.03
C TYR A 67 0.72 3.90 4.61
N LYS A 68 1.01 4.96 3.86
CA LYS A 68 0.03 5.93 3.36
C LYS A 68 0.08 6.06 1.85
N ALA A 69 -1.07 6.36 1.25
CA ALA A 69 -1.09 6.86 -0.11
C ALA A 69 -0.46 8.27 -0.13
N PRO A 70 0.50 8.55 -1.04
CA PRO A 70 1.06 9.88 -1.20
C PRO A 70 -0.01 10.93 -1.48
N LEU A 71 0.12 12.13 -0.92
CA LEU A 71 -0.88 13.20 -1.09
C LEU A 71 -0.99 13.67 -2.55
N ASP A 72 0.07 13.48 -3.32
CA ASP A 72 0.20 13.87 -4.71
C ASP A 72 -0.16 12.76 -5.72
N VAL A 73 -0.69 11.63 -5.25
CA VAL A 73 -1.08 10.49 -6.10
C VAL A 73 -2.16 10.85 -7.12
N PHE A 74 -2.97 11.88 -6.82
CA PHE A 74 -3.99 12.44 -7.70
C PHE A 74 -3.66 13.87 -8.17
N SER A 75 -2.46 14.38 -7.89
CA SER A 75 -2.09 15.73 -8.31
C SER A 75 -1.88 15.84 -9.82
N HIS A 76 -2.12 17.02 -10.36
CA HIS A 76 -1.85 17.33 -11.75
C HIS A 76 -0.36 17.06 -12.10
N PRO A 77 -0.01 16.70 -13.35
CA PRO A 77 1.37 16.38 -13.73
C PRO A 77 2.40 17.49 -13.54
N SER A 78 1.95 18.74 -13.47
CA SER A 78 2.82 19.88 -13.12
C SER A 78 3.35 19.83 -11.68
N ILE A 79 2.69 19.07 -10.80
CA ILE A 79 3.10 18.85 -9.41
C ILE A 79 3.79 17.49 -9.29
N ASN A 80 3.21 16.45 -9.90
CA ASN A 80 3.78 15.11 -9.94
C ASN A 80 3.83 14.58 -11.37
N SER A 81 5.01 14.68 -12.01
CA SER A 81 5.22 14.31 -13.41
C SER A 81 4.89 12.85 -13.72
N ASP A 82 4.97 11.96 -12.74
CA ASP A 82 4.66 10.53 -12.91
C ASP A 82 3.16 10.33 -13.24
N ASN A 83 2.31 11.29 -12.89
CA ASN A 83 0.88 11.24 -13.21
C ASN A 83 0.55 11.59 -14.67
N GLN A 84 1.52 12.07 -15.47
CA GLN A 84 1.30 12.47 -16.88
C GLN A 84 0.64 11.36 -17.70
N CYS A 85 0.97 10.11 -17.40
CA CYS A 85 0.46 8.98 -18.15
C CYS A 85 -1.03 8.66 -17.89
N PHE A 86 -1.58 9.15 -16.77
CA PHE A 86 -2.97 8.95 -16.36
C PHE A 86 -3.91 10.04 -16.91
N CYS A 87 -3.40 10.95 -17.74
CA CYS A 87 -4.20 11.91 -18.48
C CYS A 87 -4.92 11.25 -19.65
N ASP A 88 -5.92 11.95 -20.19
CA ASP A 88 -6.74 11.44 -21.29
C ASP A 88 -5.90 11.12 -22.54
N LEU A 89 -6.06 9.89 -23.04
CA LEU A 89 -5.39 9.36 -24.23
C LEU A 89 -5.64 10.20 -25.49
N GLY A 90 -6.85 10.79 -25.63
CA GLY A 90 -7.27 11.44 -26.88
C GLY A 90 -6.92 12.93 -26.95
N SER A 91 -6.96 13.62 -25.82
CA SER A 91 -6.81 15.09 -25.75
C SER A 91 -5.51 15.55 -25.10
N ALA A 92 -4.76 14.63 -24.48
CA ALA A 92 -3.66 14.91 -23.55
C ALA A 92 -4.07 15.85 -22.39
N SER A 93 -5.37 16.06 -22.18
CA SER A 93 -5.89 16.87 -21.09
C SER A 93 -5.87 16.07 -19.81
N CYS A 94 -5.34 16.67 -18.76
CA CYS A 94 -5.29 16.09 -17.43
C CYS A 94 -6.44 16.64 -16.57
N PRO A 95 -7.00 15.85 -15.65
CA PRO A 95 -7.95 16.37 -14.68
C PRO A 95 -7.27 17.37 -13.73
N SER A 96 -8.08 18.23 -13.09
CA SER A 96 -7.60 19.11 -12.01
C SER A 96 -6.98 18.29 -10.87
N SER A 97 -6.08 18.89 -10.08
CA SER A 97 -5.41 18.16 -9.00
C SER A 97 -6.42 17.62 -7.99
N GLY A 98 -6.14 16.41 -7.49
CA GLY A 98 -7.00 15.67 -6.57
C GLY A 98 -8.03 14.78 -7.25
N LEU A 99 -8.00 14.68 -8.59
CA LEU A 99 -8.91 13.86 -9.37
C LEU A 99 -8.15 12.83 -10.22
N LEU A 100 -8.74 11.64 -10.34
CA LEU A 100 -8.36 10.63 -11.32
C LEU A 100 -9.56 10.38 -12.24
N ASN A 101 -9.37 10.51 -13.54
CA ASN A 101 -10.39 10.13 -14.51
C ASN A 101 -10.48 8.60 -14.61
N ALA A 102 -11.59 8.02 -14.16
CA ALA A 102 -11.86 6.57 -14.20
C ALA A 102 -12.89 6.19 -15.27
N THR A 103 -13.14 7.07 -16.25
CA THR A 103 -14.17 6.89 -17.29
C THR A 103 -13.96 5.60 -18.09
N MET A 104 -12.73 5.35 -18.53
CA MET A 104 -12.37 4.15 -19.28
C MET A 104 -12.55 2.87 -18.45
N CYS A 105 -12.36 2.96 -17.13
CA CYS A 105 -12.57 1.84 -16.21
C CYS A 105 -14.04 1.62 -15.86
N SER A 106 -14.89 2.63 -16.10
CA SER A 106 -16.30 2.66 -15.74
C SER A 106 -17.21 2.51 -16.96
N PHE A 107 -16.74 1.76 -17.97
CA PHE A 107 -17.49 1.50 -19.21
C PHE A 107 -17.99 2.76 -19.94
N GLY A 108 -17.21 3.85 -19.88
CA GLY A 108 -17.53 5.12 -20.53
C GLY A 108 -18.39 6.08 -19.71
N ALA A 109 -18.84 5.69 -18.51
CA ALA A 109 -19.50 6.62 -17.59
C ALA A 109 -18.49 7.67 -17.08
N PRO A 110 -18.87 8.96 -16.96
CA PRO A 110 -17.95 10.07 -16.64
C PRO A 110 -17.56 10.11 -15.15
N ILE A 111 -16.97 9.02 -14.67
CA ILE A 111 -16.61 8.79 -13.27
C ILE A 111 -15.21 9.30 -12.99
N TYR A 112 -15.07 10.06 -11.90
CA TYR A 112 -13.81 10.55 -11.38
C TYR A 112 -13.63 10.09 -9.94
N ALA A 113 -12.43 9.63 -9.60
CA ALA A 113 -12.07 9.28 -8.24
C ALA A 113 -11.28 10.40 -7.56
N SER A 114 -11.45 10.56 -6.26
CA SER A 114 -10.68 11.46 -5.41
C SER A 114 -10.54 10.91 -4.00
N PHE A 115 -9.79 11.58 -3.13
CA PHE A 115 -9.97 11.39 -1.69
C PHE A 115 -11.28 12.04 -1.22
N PRO A 116 -11.88 11.56 -0.10
CA PRO A 116 -13.11 12.10 0.44
C PRO A 116 -13.06 13.61 0.65
N HIS A 117 -14.16 14.28 0.34
CA HIS A 117 -14.32 15.73 0.36
C HIS A 117 -13.22 16.49 -0.40
N PHE A 118 -12.67 15.88 -1.45
CA PHE A 118 -11.54 16.42 -2.23
C PHE A 118 -10.35 16.81 -1.35
N TYR A 119 -9.99 15.99 -0.36
CA TYR A 119 -8.98 16.29 0.65
C TYR A 119 -7.64 16.83 0.10
N THR A 120 -7.14 16.32 -1.02
CA THR A 120 -5.91 16.81 -1.67
C THR A 120 -6.17 17.55 -2.99
N GLY A 121 -7.42 17.93 -3.23
CA GLY A 121 -7.86 18.53 -4.49
C GLY A 121 -7.72 20.05 -4.55
N ASP A 122 -7.79 20.56 -5.79
CA ASP A 122 -7.77 22.00 -6.05
C ASP A 122 -8.94 22.70 -5.36
N LYS A 123 -8.71 23.92 -4.86
CA LYS A 123 -9.71 24.72 -4.12
C LYS A 123 -11.01 24.92 -4.88
N LYS A 124 -10.94 25.02 -6.22
CA LYS A 124 -12.10 25.15 -7.10
C LYS A 124 -13.10 24.00 -6.93
N LEU A 125 -12.65 22.79 -6.57
CA LEU A 125 -13.53 21.64 -6.33
C LEU A 125 -14.35 21.78 -5.03
N LEU A 126 -13.84 22.57 -4.07
CA LEU A 126 -14.52 22.86 -2.81
C LEU A 126 -15.52 24.02 -2.95
N GLU A 127 -15.26 24.94 -3.88
CA GLU A 127 -16.09 26.13 -4.12
C GLU A 127 -17.39 25.81 -4.88
N THR A 128 -17.44 24.69 -5.59
CA THR A 128 -18.61 24.30 -6.42
C THR A 128 -19.67 23.53 -5.65
N VAL A 129 -19.39 23.09 -4.42
CA VAL A 129 -20.29 22.23 -3.63
C VAL A 129 -20.23 22.60 -2.15
N ASP A 130 -21.37 23.01 -1.60
CA ASP A 130 -21.51 23.31 -0.19
C ASP A 130 -21.47 22.05 0.69
N GLY A 131 -20.90 22.16 1.88
CA GLY A 131 -20.86 21.09 2.88
C GLY A 131 -19.60 20.23 2.87
N LEU A 132 -18.66 20.49 1.95
CA LEU A 132 -17.38 19.80 1.91
C LEU A 132 -16.43 20.27 3.02
N LYS A 133 -15.84 19.33 3.77
CA LYS A 133 -14.94 19.62 4.90
C LYS A 133 -13.73 18.68 4.88
N PRO A 134 -12.75 18.90 3.98
CA PRO A 134 -11.56 18.07 3.91
C PRO A 134 -10.79 18.05 5.24
N GLN A 135 -10.58 16.87 5.81
CA GLN A 135 -9.88 16.67 7.08
C GLN A 135 -8.93 15.48 6.92
N GLN A 136 -7.65 15.67 7.24
CA GLN A 136 -6.64 14.65 7.04
C GLN A 136 -6.98 13.36 7.80
N GLU A 137 -7.32 13.48 9.08
CA GLU A 137 -7.57 12.35 9.97
C GLU A 137 -8.73 11.47 9.50
N LYS A 138 -9.71 12.09 8.82
CA LYS A 138 -10.92 11.41 8.33
C LYS A 138 -10.81 10.95 6.88
N HIS A 139 -10.00 11.60 6.06
CA HIS A 139 -10.04 11.43 4.60
C HIS A 139 -8.74 10.91 4.00
N GLU A 140 -7.66 10.79 4.78
CA GLU A 140 -6.44 10.12 4.30
C GLU A 140 -6.64 8.60 4.20
N THR A 141 -5.98 7.98 3.22
CA THR A 141 -5.88 6.52 3.12
C THR A 141 -4.59 6.04 3.75
N PHE A 142 -4.69 5.06 4.66
CA PHE A 142 -3.54 4.41 5.28
C PHE A 142 -3.81 2.94 5.58
N ALA A 143 -2.74 2.17 5.71
CA ALA A 143 -2.77 0.77 6.12
C ALA A 143 -1.65 0.50 7.11
N ASP A 144 -1.98 -0.10 8.24
CA ASP A 144 -1.02 -0.55 9.25
C ASP A 144 -0.73 -2.03 9.02
N ILE A 145 0.43 -2.30 8.42
CA ILE A 145 0.79 -3.60 7.89
C ILE A 145 1.73 -4.33 8.85
N HIS A 146 1.45 -5.59 9.14
CA HIS A 146 2.33 -6.40 9.98
C HIS A 146 3.69 -6.63 9.29
N PRO A 147 4.84 -6.30 9.91
CA PRO A 147 6.13 -6.31 9.21
C PRO A 147 6.56 -7.68 8.70
N ARG A 148 6.22 -8.74 9.43
CA ARG A 148 6.62 -10.12 9.11
C ARG A 148 5.57 -10.88 8.32
N LEU A 149 4.29 -10.63 8.62
CA LEU A 149 3.17 -11.36 8.02
C LEU A 149 2.62 -10.65 6.78
N ALA A 150 2.97 -9.38 6.62
CA ALA A 150 2.74 -8.57 5.42
C ALA A 150 1.28 -8.44 5.02
N PHE A 151 0.35 -8.44 5.98
CA PHE A 151 -1.05 -8.11 5.73
C PHE A 151 -1.48 -6.92 6.61
N PRO A 152 -2.46 -6.10 6.17
CA PRO A 152 -2.99 -5.01 6.96
C PRO A 152 -3.72 -5.53 8.20
N ILE A 153 -3.31 -5.07 9.38
CA ILE A 153 -3.96 -5.37 10.65
C ILE A 153 -5.00 -4.30 11.00
N ASP A 154 -4.70 -3.04 10.72
CA ASP A 154 -5.58 -1.90 10.91
C ASP A 154 -5.41 -0.94 9.73
N GLY A 155 -6.31 0.02 9.56
CA GLY A 155 -6.24 0.99 8.49
C GLY A 155 -7.60 1.41 7.95
N ALA A 156 -7.56 2.34 7.01
CA ALA A 156 -8.73 2.79 6.28
C ALA A 156 -8.35 3.13 4.84
N SER A 157 -8.93 2.40 3.90
CA SER A 157 -8.91 2.76 2.48
C SER A 157 -10.10 3.64 2.18
N ARG A 158 -9.84 4.88 1.75
CA ARG A 158 -10.85 5.92 1.62
C ARG A 158 -10.79 6.56 0.26
N PHE A 159 -11.89 6.52 -0.46
CA PHE A 159 -12.00 7.11 -1.79
C PHE A 159 -13.40 7.65 -2.03
N GLN A 160 -13.50 8.62 -2.93
CA GLN A 160 -14.74 9.26 -3.31
C GLN A 160 -14.99 9.07 -4.80
N ILE A 161 -16.23 8.75 -5.12
CA ILE A 161 -16.75 8.62 -6.47
C ILE A 161 -17.46 9.93 -6.80
N ASN A 162 -17.05 10.50 -7.92
CA ASN A 162 -17.57 11.76 -8.45
C ASN A 162 -18.03 11.56 -9.89
N VAL A 163 -18.97 12.39 -10.33
CA VAL A 163 -19.48 12.41 -11.70
C VAL A 163 -19.17 13.77 -12.32
N GLN A 164 -18.61 13.78 -13.52
CA GLN A 164 -18.45 15.00 -14.30
C GLN A 164 -19.74 15.30 -15.06
N VAL A 165 -20.27 16.52 -14.88
CA VAL A 165 -21.37 17.05 -15.66
C VAL A 165 -20.85 17.52 -17.01
N LYS A 166 -21.42 17.01 -18.09
CA LYS A 166 -21.20 17.49 -19.46
C LYS A 166 -22.52 18.00 -20.02
N LYS A 167 -22.60 19.30 -20.28
CA LYS A 167 -23.78 19.88 -20.91
C LYS A 167 -23.80 19.56 -22.39
N THR A 168 -24.97 19.20 -22.89
CA THR A 168 -25.22 19.01 -24.32
C THR A 168 -26.58 19.60 -24.66
N ALA A 169 -26.70 20.12 -25.88
CA ALA A 169 -27.93 20.75 -26.35
C ALA A 169 -29.15 19.82 -26.33
N TYR A 170 -28.92 18.50 -26.26
CA TYR A 170 -29.96 17.47 -26.33
C TYR A 170 -30.43 16.95 -24.96
N ILE A 171 -29.77 17.35 -23.85
CA ILE A 171 -30.13 16.89 -22.49
C ILE A 171 -30.62 18.10 -21.69
N THR A 172 -31.89 18.06 -21.29
CA THR A 172 -32.51 19.03 -20.38
C THR A 172 -32.38 18.55 -18.92
N GLY A 173 -32.43 19.47 -17.96
CA GLY A 173 -32.30 19.19 -16.53
C GLY A 173 -30.90 19.37 -15.94
N LEU A 174 -29.90 19.73 -16.77
CA LEU A 174 -28.53 20.05 -16.34
C LEU A 174 -28.25 21.56 -16.31
N GLU A 175 -29.27 22.40 -16.52
CA GLU A 175 -29.11 23.85 -16.70
C GLU A 175 -28.49 24.52 -15.46
N HIS A 176 -28.81 24.01 -14.27
CA HIS A 176 -28.38 24.54 -12.98
C HIS A 176 -26.92 24.23 -12.61
N PHE A 177 -26.30 23.24 -13.24
CA PHE A 177 -24.90 22.89 -12.99
C PHE A 177 -23.97 23.74 -13.85
N GLN A 178 -22.70 23.85 -13.51
CA GLN A 178 -21.70 24.39 -14.44
C GLN A 178 -21.28 23.30 -15.43
N ASP A 179 -20.90 23.70 -16.64
CA ASP A 179 -20.29 22.74 -17.56
C ASP A 179 -18.93 22.29 -17.00
N ASP A 180 -18.60 21.01 -17.15
CA ASP A 180 -17.44 20.36 -16.54
C ASP A 180 -17.41 20.33 -15.01
N GLN A 181 -18.52 20.62 -14.34
CA GLN A 181 -18.60 20.53 -12.88
C GLN A 181 -18.42 19.09 -12.41
N ILE A 182 -17.53 18.89 -11.43
CA ILE A 182 -17.36 17.61 -10.74
C ILE A 182 -18.30 17.57 -9.54
N LEU A 183 -19.25 16.63 -9.55
CA LEU A 183 -20.21 16.43 -8.48
C LEU A 183 -19.80 15.21 -7.63
N PRO A 184 -19.53 15.40 -6.33
CA PRO A 184 -19.29 14.28 -5.43
C PRO A 184 -20.60 13.52 -5.18
N VAL A 185 -20.59 12.21 -5.40
CA VAL A 185 -21.79 11.36 -5.25
C VAL A 185 -21.75 10.62 -3.93
N ILE A 186 -20.66 9.91 -3.68
CA ILE A 186 -20.48 9.10 -2.47
C ILE A 186 -18.99 8.94 -2.18
N TRP A 187 -18.64 8.89 -0.90
CA TRP A 187 -17.33 8.41 -0.48
C TRP A 187 -17.49 7.15 0.36
N LEU A 188 -16.49 6.29 0.28
CA LEU A 188 -16.49 4.97 0.87
C LEU A 188 -15.26 4.84 1.77
N GLU A 189 -15.47 4.19 2.91
CA GLU A 189 -14.42 3.75 3.82
C GLU A 189 -14.43 2.23 3.87
N VAL A 190 -13.28 1.63 3.55
CA VAL A 190 -13.04 0.20 3.69
C VAL A 190 -11.97 0.03 4.75
N VAL A 191 -12.37 -0.50 5.89
CA VAL A 191 -11.50 -0.88 7.00
C VAL A 191 -11.27 -2.39 7.00
N PRO A 192 -10.13 -2.88 7.53
CA PRO A 192 -10.04 -4.26 7.96
C PRO A 192 -11.20 -4.56 8.93
N GLY A 193 -11.92 -5.66 8.70
CA GLY A 193 -13.04 -6.04 9.56
C GLY A 193 -12.61 -6.25 11.02
N GLU A 194 -13.58 -6.46 11.91
CA GLU A 194 -13.28 -6.76 13.31
C GLU A 194 -12.39 -8.02 13.42
N ILE A 195 -11.20 -7.85 13.99
CA ILE A 195 -10.26 -8.94 14.21
C ILE A 195 -10.77 -9.75 15.41
N SER A 196 -11.18 -10.99 15.15
CA SER A 196 -11.61 -11.91 16.20
C SER A 196 -10.48 -12.22 17.19
N GLU A 197 -10.84 -12.61 18.41
CA GLU A 197 -9.86 -12.97 19.44
C GLU A 197 -8.96 -14.14 18.99
N GLU A 198 -9.49 -15.08 18.21
CA GLU A 198 -8.70 -16.18 17.65
C GLU A 198 -7.64 -15.66 16.67
N LEU A 199 -8.02 -14.74 15.79
CA LEU A 199 -7.09 -14.14 14.83
C LEU A 199 -6.06 -13.28 15.56
N ARG A 200 -6.47 -12.48 16.56
CA ARG A 200 -5.56 -11.70 17.41
C ARG A 200 -4.53 -12.61 18.10
N ASN A 201 -4.97 -13.71 18.71
CA ASN A 201 -4.09 -14.67 19.36
C ASN A 201 -3.13 -15.32 18.36
N MET A 202 -3.60 -15.65 17.16
CA MET A 202 -2.75 -16.18 16.09
C MET A 202 -1.66 -15.18 15.68
N ILE A 203 -2.01 -13.91 15.51
CA ILE A 203 -1.06 -12.84 15.20
C ILE A 203 -0.05 -12.72 16.34
N TYR A 204 -0.52 -12.64 17.59
CA TYR A 204 0.35 -12.52 18.76
C TYR A 204 1.38 -13.65 18.84
N HIS A 205 0.95 -14.91 18.75
CA HIS A 205 1.87 -16.06 18.82
C HIS A 205 2.80 -16.14 17.61
N SER A 206 2.33 -15.76 16.42
CA SER A 206 3.16 -15.67 15.21
C SER A 206 4.22 -14.57 15.33
N THR A 207 3.94 -13.52 16.09
CA THR A 207 4.85 -12.39 16.28
C THR A 207 5.83 -12.63 17.41
N PHE A 208 5.37 -13.04 18.58
CA PHE A 208 6.23 -13.14 19.77
C PHE A 208 6.78 -14.55 19.97
N SER A 209 5.91 -15.56 20.05
CA SER A 209 6.32 -16.93 20.33
C SER A 209 7.20 -17.50 19.23
N ALA A 210 6.82 -17.33 17.96
CA ALA A 210 7.63 -17.80 16.83
C ALA A 210 8.99 -17.09 16.75
N ASN A 211 9.05 -15.78 17.03
CA ASN A 211 10.32 -15.05 17.10
C ASN A 211 11.20 -15.57 18.24
N ALA A 212 10.64 -15.82 19.43
CA ALA A 212 11.38 -16.37 20.56
C ALA A 212 11.95 -17.76 20.24
N ILE A 213 11.16 -18.64 19.62
CA ILE A 213 11.61 -19.96 19.17
C ILE A 213 12.72 -19.82 18.11
N GLN A 214 12.55 -18.94 17.12
CA GLN A 214 13.54 -18.74 16.06
C GLN A 214 14.86 -18.20 16.61
N LEU A 215 14.82 -17.24 17.54
CA LEU A 215 16.02 -16.72 18.21
C LEU A 215 16.68 -17.82 19.04
N SER A 216 15.89 -18.61 19.77
CA SER A 216 16.39 -19.73 20.56
C SER A 216 17.12 -20.76 19.70
N PHE A 217 16.55 -21.13 18.55
CA PHE A 217 17.23 -22.03 17.60
C PHE A 217 18.46 -21.40 16.96
N LYS A 218 18.40 -20.12 16.57
CA LYS A 218 19.54 -19.41 15.97
C LYS A 218 20.74 -19.35 16.92
N TYR A 219 20.53 -18.88 18.15
CA TYR A 219 21.62 -18.73 19.12
C TYR A 219 22.00 -20.05 19.77
N GLY A 220 21.03 -20.95 20.00
CA GLY A 220 21.28 -22.29 20.51
C GLY A 220 22.15 -23.12 19.56
N SER A 221 21.82 -23.14 18.26
CA SER A 221 22.64 -23.85 17.27
C SER A 221 24.04 -23.24 17.13
N LEU A 222 24.15 -21.90 17.13
CA LEU A 222 25.45 -21.22 17.11
C LEU A 222 26.31 -21.60 18.32
N PHE A 223 25.72 -21.62 19.53
CA PHE A 223 26.43 -22.02 20.75
C PHE A 223 26.90 -23.48 20.67
N VAL A 224 26.04 -24.40 20.23
CA VAL A 224 26.40 -25.82 20.05
C VAL A 224 27.53 -25.99 19.03
N CYS A 225 27.49 -25.25 17.92
CA CYS A 225 28.57 -25.25 16.92
C CYS A 225 29.90 -24.75 17.50
N LEU A 226 29.89 -23.64 18.26
CA LEU A 226 31.10 -23.09 18.88
C LEU A 226 31.66 -24.03 19.96
N ALA A 227 30.79 -24.59 20.81
CA ALA A 227 31.19 -25.53 21.86
C ALA A 227 31.79 -26.81 21.27
N SER A 228 31.19 -27.36 20.21
CA SER A 228 31.73 -28.55 19.53
C SER A 228 33.07 -28.27 18.84
N LEU A 229 33.23 -27.11 18.19
CA LEU A 229 34.51 -26.70 17.60
C LEU A 229 35.61 -26.51 18.66
N ALA A 230 35.27 -25.90 19.80
CA ALA A 230 36.18 -25.77 20.94
C ALA A 230 36.58 -27.15 21.50
N LEU A 231 35.62 -28.06 21.67
CA LEU A 231 35.90 -29.41 22.15
C LEU A 231 36.83 -30.19 21.19
N LEU A 232 36.60 -30.05 19.89
CA LEU A 232 37.43 -30.66 18.83
C LEU A 232 38.86 -30.10 18.84
N THR A 233 39.03 -28.78 18.89
CA THR A 233 40.36 -28.15 18.94
C THR A 233 41.14 -28.54 20.19
N ILE A 234 40.47 -28.56 21.36
CA ILE A 234 41.03 -29.03 22.63
C ILE A 234 41.49 -30.49 22.50
N THR A 235 40.63 -31.36 21.96
CA THR A 235 40.93 -32.78 21.79
C THR A 235 42.12 -33.00 20.82
N CYS A 236 42.17 -32.27 19.71
CA CYS A 236 43.27 -32.31 18.75
C CYS A 236 44.58 -31.79 19.36
N TYR A 237 44.54 -30.71 20.15
CA TYR A 237 45.70 -30.18 20.86
C TYR A 237 46.27 -31.20 21.87
N PHE A 238 45.40 -31.82 22.66
CA PHE A 238 45.84 -32.83 23.62
C PHE A 238 46.36 -34.11 22.93
N ARG A 239 45.76 -34.52 21.81
CA ARG A 239 46.25 -35.67 21.02
C ARG A 239 47.63 -35.41 20.39
N THR A 240 47.83 -34.25 19.75
CA THR A 240 49.12 -33.88 19.15
C THR A 240 50.21 -33.76 20.21
N LYS A 241 49.92 -33.16 21.37
CA LYS A 241 50.85 -33.09 22.51
C LYS A 241 51.21 -34.48 23.05
N LYS A 242 50.26 -35.41 23.12
CA LYS A 242 50.51 -36.80 23.57
C LYS A 242 51.40 -37.57 22.56
N ILE A 243 51.16 -37.40 21.26
CA ILE A 243 51.98 -38.01 20.20
C ILE A 243 53.41 -37.46 20.24
N SER A 244 53.58 -36.14 20.36
CA SER A 244 54.90 -35.52 20.47
C SER A 244 55.70 -36.04 21.67
N LYS A 245 55.06 -36.21 22.84
CA LYS A 245 55.72 -36.82 24.02
C LYS A 245 56.11 -38.28 23.81
N SER A 246 55.35 -39.04 23.03
CA SER A 246 55.64 -40.45 22.73
C SER A 246 56.79 -40.65 21.74
N ILE A 247 57.14 -39.63 20.94
CA ILE A 247 58.24 -39.69 19.96
C ILE A 247 59.57 -39.28 20.60
N LEU A 248 59.53 -38.57 21.73
CA LEU A 248 60.68 -38.04 22.48
C LEU A 248 61.14 -38.93 23.65
N SER A 249 60.49 -40.08 23.91
CA SER A 249 60.93 -41.10 24.88
C SER A 249 61.34 -42.37 24.17
#